data_AF-A0A6A4VXE8-F1
#
_entry.id   AF-A0A6A4VXE8-F1
#
_cell.length_a   1.000
_cell.length_b   1.000
_cell.length_c   1.000
_cell.angle_alpha   90.00
_cell.angle_beta   90.00
_cell.angle_gamma   90.00
#
_symmetry.space_group_name_H-M   'P 1'
#
loop_
_entity.id
_entity.type
_entity.pdbx_description
1 polymer ?
#
loop_
_entity_poly.entity_id
_entity_poly.type
_entity_poly.pdbx_seq_one_letter_code
_entity_poly.pdbx_strand_id
1 'polypeptide(L)'
;MRLSPALDRIRAGGASTLLSEPPSLLELMPNDLGHFYRYEGSLTTPGCYEVVTWTIFKQPVQATEQQMARFRTLTGLRSRPIGHNYRLVQLPYGRQVFERRPLDEAALEMKPQRDGQEAAASGPQSSATAAVASLLLLQLAATLTTLSAAVALTL
;
A
#
# COMPACT_ATOMS: atom_id res chain seq x y z
N MET A 1 4.99 7.41 -27.84
CA MET A 1 6.21 7.73 -27.06
C MET A 1 7.26 8.35 -27.96
N ARG A 2 7.85 9.48 -27.55
CA ARG A 2 8.84 10.25 -28.34
C ARG A 2 10.19 9.54 -28.56
N LEU A 3 10.43 8.41 -27.90
CA LEU A 3 11.64 7.59 -28.08
C LEU A 3 11.62 6.74 -29.37
N SER A 4 10.45 6.46 -29.94
CA SER A 4 10.30 5.51 -31.05
C SER A 4 11.09 5.85 -32.33
N PRO A 5 11.23 7.13 -32.76
CA PRO A 5 12.03 7.48 -33.94
C PRO A 5 13.54 7.27 -33.74
N ALA A 6 14.03 7.36 -32.50
CA ALA A 6 15.44 7.16 -32.20
C ALA A 6 15.87 5.70 -32.36
N LEU A 7 14.94 4.75 -32.17
CA LEU A 7 15.19 3.31 -32.29
C LEU A 7 15.70 2.92 -33.69
N ASP A 8 15.28 3.65 -34.74
CA ASP A 8 15.75 3.39 -36.10
C ASP A 8 17.25 3.65 -36.28
N ARG A 9 17.84 4.52 -35.46
CA ARG A 9 19.27 4.85 -35.49
C ARG A 9 20.14 3.94 -34.62
N ILE A 10 19.53 3.19 -33.70
CA ILE A 10 20.24 2.33 -32.73
C ILE A 10 19.83 0.86 -32.84
N ARG A 11 19.58 0.38 -34.06
CA ARG A 11 19.13 -1.00 -34.29
C ARG A 11 20.14 -2.07 -33.87
N ALA A 12 21.43 -1.76 -33.92
CA ALA A 12 22.51 -2.69 -33.57
C ALA A 12 22.93 -2.54 -32.10
N GLY A 13 23.28 -3.66 -31.47
CA GLY A 13 23.77 -3.65 -30.09
C GLY A 13 25.07 -2.85 -29.99
N GLY A 14 25.16 -1.99 -28.97
CA GLY A 14 26.29 -1.07 -28.79
C GLY A 14 26.17 0.24 -29.56
N ALA A 15 25.16 0.40 -30.43
CA ALA A 15 24.89 1.69 -31.08
C ALA A 15 24.29 2.70 -30.08
N SER A 16 24.60 3.98 -30.29
CA SER A 16 24.09 5.10 -29.51
C SER A 16 23.67 6.26 -30.42
N THR A 17 22.67 7.04 -30.02
CA THR A 17 22.25 8.25 -30.72
C THR A 17 21.91 9.35 -29.72
N LEU A 18 22.07 10.59 -30.15
CA LEU A 18 21.49 11.73 -29.46
C LEU A 18 19.97 11.82 -29.76
N LEU A 19 19.22 12.29 -28.77
CA LEU A 19 17.82 12.68 -28.91
C LEU A 19 17.77 14.17 -29.14
N SER A 20 17.29 14.61 -30.31
CA SER A 20 17.13 16.03 -30.63
C SER A 20 16.10 16.71 -29.72
N GLU A 21 15.02 15.98 -29.39
CA GLU A 21 13.92 16.43 -28.54
C GLU A 21 13.61 15.30 -27.53
N PRO A 22 14.32 15.25 -26.40
CA PRO A 22 14.10 14.21 -25.39
C PRO A 22 12.72 14.40 -24.72
N PRO A 23 11.94 13.33 -24.49
CA PRO A 23 10.73 13.44 -23.68
C PRO A 23 11.09 13.85 -22.25
N SER A 24 10.21 14.61 -21.60
CA SER A 24 10.32 14.77 -20.15
C SER A 24 10.16 13.41 -19.46
N LEU A 25 10.80 13.22 -18.31
CA LEU A 25 10.66 11.95 -17.58
C LEU A 25 9.21 11.68 -17.16
N LEU A 26 8.44 12.74 -16.88
CA LEU A 26 7.02 12.64 -16.54
C LEU A 26 6.18 12.09 -17.69
N GLU A 27 6.51 12.40 -18.95
CA GLU A 27 5.83 11.80 -20.13
C GLU A 27 6.06 10.28 -20.25
N LEU A 28 7.07 9.74 -19.57
CA LEU A 28 7.37 8.31 -19.55
C LEU A 28 6.76 7.59 -18.34
N MET A 29 6.09 8.33 -17.44
CA MET A 29 5.45 7.78 -16.26
C MET A 29 3.94 7.62 -16.48
N PRO A 30 3.26 6.78 -15.67
CA PRO A 30 1.80 6.74 -15.64
C PRO A 30 1.20 8.07 -15.18
N ASN A 31 -0.08 8.28 -15.48
CA ASN A 31 -0.78 9.49 -15.03
C ASN A 31 -0.98 9.49 -13.51
N ASP A 32 -1.30 8.32 -12.93
CA ASP A 32 -1.41 8.13 -11.50
C ASP A 32 -0.10 7.61 -10.90
N LEU A 33 0.70 8.53 -10.37
CA LEU A 33 1.91 8.23 -9.59
C LEU A 33 1.59 7.90 -8.13
N GLY A 34 0.35 8.10 -7.72
CA GLY A 34 -0.13 7.87 -6.38
C GLY A 34 -0.53 6.43 -6.11
N HIS A 35 -0.86 5.62 -7.11
CA HIS A 35 -1.20 4.22 -6.87
C HIS A 35 -0.03 3.32 -7.21
N PHE A 36 0.61 2.71 -6.20
CA PHE A 36 1.76 1.81 -6.43
C PHE A 36 1.92 0.73 -5.35
N TYR A 37 2.69 -0.30 -5.69
CA TYR A 37 3.19 -1.32 -4.77
C TYR A 37 4.65 -1.05 -4.41
N ARG A 38 5.03 -1.37 -3.16
CA ARG A 38 6.39 -1.20 -2.63
C ARG A 38 6.86 -2.46 -1.92
N TYR A 39 8.06 -2.95 -2.24
CA TYR A 39 8.67 -4.11 -1.56
C TYR A 39 10.20 -4.15 -1.69
N GLU A 40 10.87 -4.81 -0.76
CA GLU A 40 12.31 -5.09 -0.83
C GLU A 40 12.62 -6.29 -1.72
N GLY A 41 13.63 -6.18 -2.56
CA GLY A 41 14.01 -7.22 -3.50
C GLY A 41 15.42 -7.06 -4.06
N SER A 42 15.65 -7.71 -5.19
CA SER A 42 16.97 -7.79 -5.83
C SER A 42 16.99 -7.19 -7.22
N LEU A 43 18.21 -7.00 -7.73
CA LEU A 43 18.45 -6.81 -9.15
C LEU A 43 17.89 -8.01 -9.96
N THR A 44 17.27 -7.71 -11.10
CA THR A 44 16.74 -8.72 -12.04
C THR A 44 17.77 -9.19 -13.07
N THR A 45 19.00 -8.71 -12.96
CA THR A 45 20.16 -9.03 -13.80
C THR A 45 21.25 -9.75 -12.98
N PRO A 46 22.24 -10.40 -13.63
CA PRO A 46 23.31 -11.11 -12.93
C PRO A 46 23.99 -10.28 -11.83
N GLY A 47 24.38 -10.95 -10.74
CA GLY A 47 24.74 -10.34 -9.47
C GLY A 47 23.59 -10.43 -8.45
N CYS A 48 22.33 -10.27 -8.90
CA CYS A 48 21.12 -10.57 -8.14
C CYS A 48 21.08 -10.01 -6.69
N TYR A 49 21.82 -8.93 -6.41
CA TYR A 49 21.98 -8.40 -5.06
C TYR A 49 20.65 -7.89 -4.50
N GLU A 50 20.35 -8.24 -3.24
CA GLU A 50 19.15 -7.83 -2.49
C GLU A 50 19.31 -6.42 -1.90
N VAL A 51 19.40 -5.43 -2.78
CA VAL A 51 19.70 -4.03 -2.44
C VAL A 51 18.66 -3.06 -3.03
N VAL A 52 17.53 -3.57 -3.52
CA VAL A 52 16.55 -2.78 -4.29
C VAL A 52 15.24 -2.69 -3.54
N THR A 53 14.82 -1.46 -3.22
CA THR A 53 13.44 -1.16 -2.87
C THR A 53 12.64 -0.92 -4.16
N TRP A 54 11.79 -1.88 -4.56
CA TRP A 54 10.97 -1.80 -5.76
C TRP A 54 9.73 -0.93 -5.55
N THR A 55 9.48 0.01 -6.47
CA THR A 55 8.21 0.73 -6.60
C THR A 55 7.56 0.39 -7.94
N ILE A 56 6.38 -0.21 -7.92
CA ILE A 56 5.65 -0.64 -9.12
C ILE A 56 4.32 0.11 -9.18
N PHE A 57 4.18 1.04 -10.12
CA PHE A 57 2.92 1.76 -10.32
C PHE A 57 1.78 0.81 -10.73
N LYS A 58 0.58 1.06 -10.23
CA LYS A 58 -0.61 0.28 -10.53
C LYS A 58 -1.08 0.52 -11.97
N GLN A 59 -1.04 1.77 -12.42
CA GLN A 59 -1.42 2.14 -13.77
C GLN A 59 -0.25 1.90 -14.73
N PRO A 60 -0.45 1.19 -15.85
CA PRO A 60 0.58 1.04 -16.87
C PRO A 60 0.65 2.27 -17.79
N VAL A 61 1.83 2.48 -18.39
CA VAL A 61 1.98 3.40 -19.53
C VAL A 61 1.54 2.69 -20.80
N GLN A 62 0.67 3.35 -21.58
CA GLN A 62 0.15 2.78 -22.82
C GLN A 62 1.16 2.93 -23.96
N ALA A 63 1.30 1.88 -24.77
CA ALA A 63 2.12 1.87 -25.97
C ALA A 63 1.33 1.27 -27.13
N THR A 64 1.46 1.86 -28.32
CA THR A 64 0.79 1.32 -29.51
C THR A 64 1.53 0.09 -30.03
N GLU A 65 0.83 -0.77 -30.76
CA GLU A 65 1.44 -1.93 -31.39
C GLU A 65 2.59 -1.55 -32.32
N GLN A 66 2.42 -0.48 -33.11
CA GLN A 66 3.48 0.04 -33.99
C GLN A 66 4.73 0.45 -33.21
N GLN A 67 4.58 1.03 -32.02
CA GLN A 67 5.71 1.38 -31.16
C GLN A 67 6.40 0.13 -30.66
N MET A 68 5.64 -0.86 -30.18
CA MET A 68 6.18 -2.14 -29.72
C MET A 68 6.87 -2.93 -30.83
N ALA A 69 6.34 -2.88 -32.06
CA ALA A 69 6.96 -3.51 -33.22
C ALA A 69 8.37 -2.94 -33.47
N ARG A 70 8.56 -1.62 -33.34
CA ARG A 70 9.88 -0.99 -33.47
C ARG A 70 10.88 -1.51 -32.43
N PHE A 71 10.46 -1.64 -31.16
CA PHE A 71 11.33 -2.22 -30.11
C PHE A 71 11.77 -3.65 -30.44
N ARG A 72 10.90 -4.44 -31.05
CA ARG A 72 11.20 -5.84 -31.44
C ARG A 72 12.13 -5.96 -32.65
N THR A 73 12.44 -4.86 -33.35
CA THR A 73 13.42 -4.86 -34.45
C THR A 73 14.87 -4.72 -33.99
N LEU A 74 15.10 -4.42 -32.71
CA LEU A 74 16.43 -4.20 -32.17
C LEU A 74 17.23 -5.50 -32.07
N THR A 75 18.55 -5.40 -32.27
CA THR A 75 19.49 -6.51 -32.18
C THR A 75 20.56 -6.24 -31.11
N GLY A 76 21.03 -7.30 -30.44
CA GLY A 76 22.08 -7.22 -29.43
C GLY A 76 23.49 -7.23 -30.04
N LEU A 77 24.52 -7.26 -29.17
CA LEU A 77 25.94 -7.21 -29.58
C LEU A 77 26.39 -8.36 -30.50
N ARG A 78 25.65 -9.47 -30.52
CA ARG A 78 25.91 -10.63 -31.38
C ARG A 78 25.01 -10.65 -32.63
N SER A 79 24.47 -9.49 -33.01
CA SER A 79 23.54 -9.33 -34.15
C SER A 79 22.30 -10.23 -34.09
N ARG A 80 21.94 -10.70 -32.88
CA ARG A 80 20.71 -11.48 -32.66
C ARG A 80 19.58 -10.56 -32.24
N PRO A 81 18.34 -10.81 -32.68
CA PRO A 81 17.18 -10.07 -32.17
C PRO A 81 17.15 -10.07 -30.65
N ILE A 82 16.87 -8.91 -30.05
CA ILE A 82 16.67 -8.81 -28.60
C ILE A 82 15.28 -9.37 -28.29
N GLY A 83 15.25 -10.43 -27.49
CA GLY A 83 14.03 -11.06 -27.00
C GLY A 83 14.27 -11.69 -25.65
N HIS A 84 13.17 -11.99 -24.94
CA HIS A 84 13.21 -12.63 -23.61
C HIS A 84 14.15 -11.95 -22.60
N ASN A 85 14.28 -10.63 -22.68
CA ASN A 85 15.13 -9.81 -21.82
C ASN A 85 14.45 -9.50 -20.47
N TYR A 86 13.91 -10.53 -19.82
CA TYR A 86 13.23 -10.45 -18.53
C TYR A 86 13.60 -11.65 -17.67
N ARG A 87 13.49 -11.48 -16.35
CA ARG A 87 13.62 -12.57 -15.37
C ARG A 87 12.24 -13.15 -15.06
N LEU A 88 12.15 -14.47 -14.87
CA LEU A 88 10.92 -15.11 -14.41
C LEU A 88 10.52 -14.60 -13.02
N VAL A 89 9.22 -14.53 -12.76
CA VAL A 89 8.69 -14.16 -11.44
C VAL A 89 9.27 -15.09 -10.38
N GLN A 90 9.79 -14.51 -9.30
CA GLN A 90 10.36 -15.25 -8.18
C GLN A 90 9.33 -15.40 -7.08
N LEU A 91 9.42 -16.46 -6.30
CA LEU A 91 8.52 -16.68 -5.17
C LEU A 91 8.67 -15.54 -4.14
N PRO A 92 7.57 -15.20 -3.45
CA PRO A 92 7.60 -14.12 -2.46
C PRO A 92 8.35 -14.49 -1.18
N TYR A 93 8.46 -15.79 -0.83
CA TYR A 93 9.16 -16.26 0.38
C TYR A 93 8.76 -15.52 1.67
N GLY A 94 7.46 -15.20 1.82
CA GLY A 94 6.95 -14.49 2.99
C GLY A 94 7.19 -12.96 2.99
N ARG A 95 7.78 -12.40 1.92
CA ARG A 95 7.93 -10.94 1.77
C ARG A 95 6.58 -10.24 1.75
N GLN A 96 6.51 -9.12 2.47
CA GLN A 96 5.36 -8.23 2.46
C GLN A 96 5.44 -7.26 1.28
N VAL A 97 4.29 -7.00 0.65
CA VAL A 97 4.13 -6.02 -0.42
C VAL A 97 3.15 -4.98 0.07
N PHE A 98 3.59 -3.73 0.15
CA PHE A 98 2.76 -2.62 0.59
C PHE A 98 2.09 -1.97 -0.61
N GLU A 99 0.79 -1.72 -0.54
CA GLU A 99 0.07 -0.93 -1.54
C GLU A 99 -0.17 0.48 -1.00
N ARG A 100 0.29 1.48 -1.74
CA ARG A 100 -0.09 2.87 -1.54
C ARG A 100 -1.26 3.16 -2.48
N ARG A 101 -2.43 3.44 -1.91
CA ARG A 101 -3.61 3.90 -2.64
C ARG A 101 -3.64 5.44 -2.66
N PRO A 102 -4.19 6.07 -3.70
CA PRO A 102 -4.57 7.47 -3.66
C PRO A 102 -5.50 7.73 -2.47
N LEU A 103 -5.39 8.92 -1.87
CA LEU A 103 -6.36 9.33 -0.87
C LEU A 103 -7.69 9.58 -1.59
N ASP A 104 -8.73 8.85 -1.20
CA ASP A 104 -10.08 9.18 -1.59
C ASP A 104 -10.49 10.44 -0.82
N GLU A 105 -10.15 11.62 -1.34
CA GLU A 105 -10.49 12.90 -0.71
C GLU A 105 -12.01 13.02 -0.47
N ALA A 106 -12.82 12.42 -1.36
CA ALA A 106 -14.26 12.29 -1.20
C ALA A 106 -14.69 11.46 0.01
N ALA A 107 -13.90 10.47 0.45
CA ALA A 107 -14.17 9.70 1.66
C ALA A 107 -13.76 10.44 2.94
N LEU A 108 -12.80 11.37 2.84
CA LEU A 108 -12.36 12.24 3.94
C LEU A 108 -13.32 13.41 4.17
N GLU A 109 -14.10 13.80 3.18
CA GLU A 109 -15.16 14.81 3.32
C GLU A 109 -16.48 14.29 3.89
N MET A 110 -16.61 12.97 4.12
CA MET A 110 -17.71 12.42 4.90
C MET A 110 -17.53 12.75 6.38
N LYS A 111 -17.70 14.04 6.71
CA LYS A 111 -17.79 14.54 8.08
C LYS A 111 -18.97 13.82 8.76
N PRO A 112 -18.83 13.36 10.01
CA PRO A 112 -19.98 12.92 10.77
C PRO A 112 -20.95 14.08 10.86
N GLN A 113 -22.08 13.98 10.17
CA GLN A 113 -23.17 14.93 10.27
C GLN A 113 -23.75 14.74 11.68
N ARG A 114 -23.34 15.61 12.60
CA ARG A 114 -24.05 15.77 13.88
C ARG A 114 -25.40 16.37 13.54
N ASP A 115 -26.39 15.52 13.33
CA ASP A 115 -27.79 15.93 13.41
C ASP A 115 -28.04 16.35 14.86
N GLY A 116 -27.79 17.62 15.13
CA GLY A 116 -28.18 18.28 16.36
C GLY A 116 -29.69 18.41 16.37
N GLN A 117 -30.37 17.43 16.97
CA GLN A 117 -31.74 17.58 17.41
C GLN A 117 -31.78 17.38 18.92
N GLU A 118 -31.51 18.47 19.63
CA GLU A 118 -31.89 18.65 21.01
C GLU A 118 -33.40 18.88 21.03
N ALA A 119 -34.16 17.81 21.23
CA ALA A 119 -35.57 17.87 21.58
C ALA A 119 -35.75 17.11 22.90
N ALA A 120 -36.07 17.88 23.94
CA ALA A 120 -36.38 17.41 25.27
C ALA A 120 -37.46 16.30 25.24
N ALA A 121 -37.16 15.17 25.86
CA ALA A 121 -38.15 14.18 26.23
C ALA A 121 -37.84 13.68 27.65
N SER A 122 -38.73 14.07 28.56
CA SER A 122 -38.96 13.48 29.87
C SER A 122 -38.90 11.94 29.86
N GLY A 123 -38.32 11.35 30.91
CA GLY A 123 -38.13 9.90 31.08
C GLY A 123 -39.40 9.03 31.07
N PRO A 124 -39.28 7.69 31.23
CA PRO A 124 -38.86 7.15 32.53
C PRO A 124 -37.87 5.96 32.50
N GLN A 125 -37.18 5.87 33.64
CA GLN A 125 -36.47 4.77 34.32
C GLN A 125 -36.43 3.35 33.70
N SER A 126 -35.21 2.82 33.57
CA SER A 126 -34.92 1.38 33.77
C SER A 126 -33.86 1.25 34.88
N SER A 127 -34.35 0.97 36.08
CA SER A 127 -33.65 0.99 37.37
C SER A 127 -33.03 -0.34 37.78
N ALA A 128 -32.79 -1.26 36.84
CA ALA A 128 -32.40 -2.62 37.19
C ALA A 128 -30.88 -2.84 37.29
N THR A 129 -30.04 -2.13 36.53
CA THR A 129 -28.59 -2.45 36.42
C THR A 129 -27.71 -1.76 37.46
N ALA A 130 -28.06 -0.54 37.89
CA ALA A 130 -27.28 0.18 38.89
C ALA A 130 -27.46 -0.36 40.32
N ALA A 131 -28.66 -0.87 40.64
CA ALA A 131 -28.95 -1.42 41.96
C ALA A 131 -28.15 -2.70 42.26
N VAL A 132 -27.94 -3.56 41.26
CA VAL A 132 -27.19 -4.83 41.44
C VAL A 132 -25.70 -4.57 41.71
N ALA A 133 -25.11 -3.56 41.05
CA ALA A 133 -23.71 -3.20 41.28
C ALA A 133 -23.48 -2.65 42.71
N SER A 134 -24.43 -1.84 43.22
CA SER A 134 -24.34 -1.29 44.57
C SER A 134 -24.57 -2.34 45.66
N LEU A 135 -25.46 -3.32 45.45
CA LEU A 135 -25.64 -4.43 46.41
C LEU A 135 -24.41 -5.35 46.47
N LEU A 136 -23.74 -5.61 45.35
CA LEU A 136 -22.54 -6.46 45.33
C LEU A 136 -21.38 -5.82 46.13
N LEU A 137 -21.22 -4.51 46.03
CA LEU A 137 -20.19 -3.77 46.75
C LEU A 137 -20.44 -3.74 48.27
N LEU A 138 -21.69 -3.60 48.71
CA LEU A 138 -22.01 -3.69 50.15
C LEU A 138 -21.79 -5.10 50.71
N GLN A 139 -22.06 -6.16 49.95
CA GLN A 139 -21.82 -7.54 50.41
C GLN A 139 -20.32 -7.86 50.53
N LEU A 140 -19.48 -7.36 49.62
CA LEU A 140 -18.02 -7.50 49.69
C LEU A 140 -17.42 -6.74 50.89
N ALA A 141 -17.94 -5.56 51.23
CA ALA A 141 -17.46 -4.79 52.38
C ALA A 141 -17.82 -5.47 53.73
N ALA A 142 -19.00 -6.10 53.82
CA ALA A 142 -19.45 -6.82 55.01
C ALA A 142 -18.67 -8.13 55.26
N THR A 143 -18.22 -8.81 54.21
CA THR A 143 -17.40 -10.03 54.36
C THR A 143 -15.96 -9.72 54.75
N LEU A 144 -15.37 -8.61 54.28
CA LEU A 144 -14.04 -8.20 54.74
C LEU A 144 -14.01 -7.77 56.21
N THR A 145 -15.04 -7.09 56.69
CA THR A 145 -15.12 -6.64 58.09
C THR A 145 -15.35 -7.80 59.06
N THR A 146 -16.15 -8.79 58.69
CA THR A 146 -16.32 -10.01 59.50
C THR A 146 -15.07 -10.89 59.51
N LEU A 147 -14.32 -10.98 58.41
CA LEU A 147 -13.04 -11.69 58.38
C LEU A 147 -11.99 -11.03 59.29
N SER A 148 -11.94 -9.70 59.30
CA SER A 148 -11.05 -8.94 60.21
C SER A 148 -11.42 -9.13 61.69
N ALA A 149 -12.71 -9.22 62.01
CA ALA A 149 -13.16 -9.44 63.39
C ALA A 149 -12.87 -10.88 63.87
N ALA A 150 -13.03 -11.89 63.00
CA ALA A 150 -12.74 -13.29 63.33
C ALA A 150 -11.25 -13.54 63.61
N VAL A 151 -10.34 -12.89 62.87
CA VAL A 151 -8.90 -12.99 63.12
C VAL A 151 -8.50 -12.33 64.45
N ALA A 152 -9.19 -11.26 64.87
CA ALA A 152 -8.92 -10.58 66.13
C ALA A 152 -9.40 -11.33 67.39
N LEU A 153 -10.31 -12.30 67.26
CA LEU A 153 -10.82 -13.11 68.37
C LEU A 153 -10.09 -14.46 68.55
N THR A 154 -9.06 -14.74 67.73
CA THR A 154 -8.30 -16.00 67.78
C THR A 154 -6.79 -15.78 68.05
N LEU A 155 -6.42 -14.61 68.58
CA LEU A 155 -5.08 -14.26 69.08
C LEU A 155 -5.14 -13.86 70.56
#